data_AF-A0A950N997-F1
#
_entry.id   AF-A0A950N997-F1
#
_cell.length_a   1.000
_cell.length_b   1.000
_cell.length_c   1.000
_cell.angle_alpha   90.00
_cell.angle_beta   90.00
_cell.angle_gamma   90.00
#
_symmetry.space_group_name_H-M   'P 1'
#
loop_
_entity.id
_entity.type
_entity.pdbx_description
1 polymer ?
#
loop_
_entity_poly.entity_id
_entity_poly.type
_entity_poly.pdbx_seq_one_letter_code
_entity_poly.pdbx_strand_id
1 'polypeptide(L)'
;MNETDKKCSKCSSPMIRGFLLDHTDGGIHRDQALWVEGRREKQTWAGTKLKGKDVREVDAYRCGQCGFLEFYANAQRSDFIA
;
A
#
# COMPACT_ATOMS: atom_id res chain seq x y z
N MET A 1 -10.47 -9.28 -17.27
CA MET A 1 -9.10 -9.79 -17.05
C MET A 1 -9.06 -10.21 -15.59
N ASN A 2 -8.95 -11.51 -15.30
CA ASN A 2 -9.02 -12.02 -13.94
C ASN A 2 -7.80 -11.56 -13.15
N GLU A 3 -8.02 -10.56 -12.30
CA GLU A 3 -7.16 -10.29 -11.15
C GLU A 3 -7.01 -11.62 -10.40
N THR A 4 -5.78 -12.06 -10.25
CA THR A 4 -5.38 -13.37 -9.75
C THR A 4 -6.24 -13.85 -8.58
N ASP A 5 -6.78 -15.08 -8.70
CA ASP A 5 -7.52 -15.82 -7.66
C ASP A 5 -6.63 -16.05 -6.43
N LYS A 6 -6.39 -15.00 -5.63
CA LYS A 6 -5.67 -15.11 -4.37
C LYS A 6 -6.57 -15.84 -3.38
N LYS A 7 -6.02 -16.87 -2.75
CA LYS A 7 -6.68 -17.62 -1.68
C LYS A 7 -6.19 -17.11 -0.33
N CYS A 8 -7.12 -16.91 0.59
CA CYS A 8 -6.83 -16.50 1.95
C CYS A 8 -5.94 -17.53 2.65
N SER A 9 -4.79 -17.12 3.16
CA SER A 9 -3.85 -17.98 3.89
C SER A 9 -4.42 -18.55 5.20
N LYS A 10 -5.55 -18.02 5.69
CA LYS A 10 -6.20 -18.45 6.94
C LYS A 10 -7.34 -19.44 6.74
N CYS A 11 -8.08 -19.36 5.64
CA CYS A 11 -9.29 -20.19 5.42
C CYS A 11 -9.44 -20.68 3.97
N SER A 12 -8.46 -20.44 3.10
CA SER A 12 -8.40 -20.85 1.68
C SER A 12 -9.51 -20.30 0.77
N SER A 13 -10.39 -19.43 1.27
CA SER A 13 -11.44 -18.78 0.47
C SER A 13 -10.86 -17.75 -0.51
N PRO A 14 -11.52 -17.47 -1.64
CA PRO A 14 -11.11 -16.40 -2.56
C PRO A 14 -11.07 -15.03 -1.88
N MET A 15 -10.16 -14.18 -2.35
CA MET A 15 -9.94 -12.84 -1.83
C MET A 15 -10.37 -11.76 -2.82
N ILE A 16 -10.84 -10.65 -2.27
CA ILE A 16 -11.30 -9.49 -3.02
C ILE A 16 -10.17 -8.45 -3.01
N ARG A 17 -9.74 -8.00 -4.18
CA ARG A 17 -8.76 -6.93 -4.30
C ARG A 17 -9.37 -5.59 -3.87
N GLY A 18 -8.55 -4.76 -3.24
CA GLY A 18 -8.84 -3.37 -2.91
C GLY A 18 -7.54 -2.60 -2.66
N PHE A 19 -7.67 -1.41 -2.11
CA PHE A 19 -6.53 -0.58 -1.72
C PHE A 19 -6.83 0.11 -0.38
N LEU A 20 -5.77 0.45 0.35
CA LEU A 20 -5.89 1.34 1.50
C LEU A 20 -5.90 2.77 0.99
N LEU A 21 -6.93 3.53 1.37
CA LEU A 21 -6.94 4.96 1.16
C LEU A 21 -6.13 5.63 2.27
N ASP A 22 -5.07 6.34 1.89
CA ASP A 22 -4.29 7.15 2.83
C ASP A 22 -4.70 8.62 2.72
N HIS A 23 -4.80 9.29 3.87
CA HIS A 23 -5.13 10.70 3.97
C HIS A 23 -3.87 11.46 4.37
N THR A 24 -3.21 12.07 3.40
CA THR A 24 -2.04 12.92 3.67
C THR A 24 -2.47 14.32 4.09
N ASP A 25 -1.70 14.93 5.01
CA ASP A 25 -1.96 16.28 5.53
C ASP A 25 -2.01 17.30 4.38
N GLY A 26 -3.17 17.95 4.20
CA GLY A 26 -3.47 18.84 3.07
C GLY A 26 -4.80 18.54 2.37
N GLY A 27 -5.45 17.43 2.69
CA GLY A 27 -6.89 17.20 2.47
C GLY A 27 -7.38 16.95 1.03
N ILE A 28 -6.54 17.18 0.02
CA ILE A 28 -6.94 17.06 -1.40
C ILE A 28 -6.43 15.76 -2.05
N HIS A 29 -5.33 15.19 -1.56
CA HIS A 29 -4.72 13.98 -2.14
C HIS A 29 -5.24 12.72 -1.45
N ARG A 30 -6.26 12.11 -2.06
CA ARG A 30 -6.84 10.82 -1.71
C ARG A 30 -6.15 9.74 -2.53
N ASP A 31 -4.95 9.37 -2.13
CA ASP A 31 -4.13 8.41 -2.86
C ASP A 31 -4.10 7.04 -2.17
N GLN A 32 -3.70 6.02 -2.94
CA GLN A 32 -3.41 4.71 -2.40
C GLN A 32 -2.23 4.79 -1.41
N ALA A 33 -2.34 4.06 -0.30
CA ALA A 33 -1.29 4.01 0.71
C ALA A 33 0.04 3.52 0.13
N LEU A 34 1.13 4.05 0.65
CA LEU A 34 2.48 3.78 0.18
C LEU A 34 3.28 2.97 1.20
N TRP A 35 4.00 1.96 0.72
CA TRP A 35 5.09 1.32 1.43
C TRP A 35 6.38 2.07 1.11
N VAL A 36 7.16 2.39 2.14
CA VAL A 36 8.41 3.14 2.01
C VAL A 36 9.51 2.33 2.68
N GLU A 37 10.61 2.13 1.95
CA GLU A 37 11.76 1.40 2.47
C GLU A 37 12.41 2.11 3.68
N GLY A 38 12.74 1.30 4.68
CA GLY A 38 13.51 1.72 5.84
C GLY A 38 12.67 2.28 6.98
N ARG A 39 13.35 2.80 8.00
CA ARG A 39 12.69 3.39 9.17
C ARG A 39 12.17 4.77 8.82
N ARG A 40 11.03 5.14 9.42
CA ARG A 40 10.54 6.52 9.40
C ARG A 40 11.61 7.41 10.01
N GLU A 41 12.24 8.24 9.18
CA GLU A 41 13.11 9.31 9.66
C GLU A 41 12.25 10.37 10.34
N LYS A 42 12.72 10.93 11.46
CA LYS A 42 11.98 11.95 12.21
C LYS A 42 11.57 13.07 11.26
N GLN A 43 10.32 13.50 11.35
CA GLN A 43 9.79 14.66 10.65
C GLN A 43 10.75 15.83 10.86
N THR A 44 11.51 16.16 9.82
CA THR A 44 12.00 17.52 9.69
C THR A 44 10.79 18.41 9.44
N TRP A 45 10.92 19.72 9.66
CA TRP A 45 9.82 20.65 9.41
C TRP A 45 9.25 20.58 7.98
N ALA A 46 9.98 19.95 7.04
CA ALA A 46 9.59 19.72 5.64
C ALA A 46 8.85 18.39 5.38
N GLY A 47 8.46 17.64 6.42
CA GLY A 47 7.76 16.36 6.29
C GLY A 47 8.69 15.14 6.12
N THR A 48 8.12 14.02 5.65
CA THR A 48 8.86 12.77 5.42
C THR A 48 9.64 12.84 4.12
N LYS A 49 10.97 12.66 4.18
CA LYS A 49 11.81 12.65 2.99
C LYS A 49 11.68 11.31 2.24
N LEU A 50 11.06 11.34 1.07
CA LEU A 50 10.83 10.15 0.23
C LEU A 50 11.80 10.03 -0.95
N LYS A 51 12.40 11.14 -1.39
CA LYS A 51 13.32 11.13 -2.54
C LYS A 51 14.51 10.20 -2.29
N GLY A 52 14.74 9.27 -3.22
CA GLY A 52 15.82 8.30 -3.15
C GLY A 52 15.51 7.05 -2.31
N LYS A 53 14.28 6.88 -1.83
CA LYS A 53 13.80 5.63 -1.19
C LYS A 53 13.04 4.78 -2.21
N ASP A 54 13.06 3.46 -2.03
CA ASP A 54 12.08 2.60 -2.71
C ASP A 54 10.69 2.87 -2.11
N VAL A 55 9.83 3.49 -2.91
CA VAL A 55 8.44 3.79 -2.57
C VAL A 55 7.55 2.97 -3.48
N ARG A 56 6.56 2.29 -2.90
CA ARG A 56 5.66 1.39 -3.63
C ARG A 56 4.22 1.56 -3.20
N GLU A 57 3.29 1.35 -4.12
CA GLU A 57 1.86 1.32 -3.79
C GLU A 57 1.51 0.03 -3.05
N VAL A 58 0.65 0.15 -2.04
CA VAL A 58 0.17 -0.99 -1.25
C VAL A 58 -1.14 -1.50 -1.83
N ASP A 59 -1.09 -2.64 -2.50
CA ASP A 59 -2.28 -3.42 -2.85
C ASP A 59 -2.81 -4.15 -1.61
N ALA A 60 -4.14 -4.17 -1.44
CA ALA A 60 -4.80 -4.90 -0.37
C ALA A 60 -5.69 -6.01 -0.92
N TYR A 61 -5.75 -7.14 -0.22
CA TYR A 61 -6.66 -8.23 -0.53
C TYR A 61 -7.41 -8.62 0.74
N ARG A 62 -8.73 -8.50 0.72
CA ARG A 62 -9.60 -8.85 1.84
C ARG A 62 -10.30 -10.18 1.56
N CYS A 63 -10.22 -11.11 2.51
CA CYS A 63 -11.03 -12.31 2.48
C CYS A 63 -12.51 -11.96 2.72
N GLY A 64 -13.39 -12.33 1.79
CA GLY A 64 -14.84 -12.11 1.92
C GLY A 64 -15.50 -12.97 3.01
N GLN A 65 -14.85 -14.07 3.43
CA GLN A 65 -15.39 -15.01 4.41
C GLN A 65 -14.94 -14.68 5.84
N CYS A 66 -13.62 -14.68 6.11
CA CYS A 66 -13.10 -14.49 7.47
C CYS A 66 -12.59 -13.07 7.76
N GLY A 67 -12.57 -12.18 6.77
CA GLY A 67 -12.12 -10.80 6.93
C GLY A 67 -10.60 -10.60 7.02
N PHE A 68 -9.79 -11.67 6.95
CA PHE A 68 -8.32 -11.54 6.88
C PHE A 68 -7.91 -10.60 5.75
N LEU A 69 -6.98 -9.70 6.04
CA LEU A 69 -6.50 -8.67 5.13
C LEU A 69 -5.00 -8.85 4.94
N GLU A 70 -4.56 -8.85 3.68
CA GLU A 70 -3.17 -9.02 3.28
C GLU A 70 -2.72 -7.89 2.36
N PHE A 71 -1.47 -7.45 2.49
CA PHE A 71 -0.91 -6.31 1.78
C PHE A 71 0.30 -6.70 0.93
N TYR A 72 0.45 -6.08 -0.24
CA TYR A 72 1.58 -6.28 -1.14
C TYR A 72 2.11 -4.94 -1.68
N ALA A 73 3.42 -4.86 -1.87
CA ALA A 73 4.12 -3.67 -2.37
C ALA A 73 4.82 -4.00 -3.71
N ASN A 74 4.06 -4.29 -4.76
CA ASN A 74 4.63 -4.73 -6.04
C ASN A 74 4.90 -3.57 -7.01
N ALA A 75 4.03 -2.55 -7.01
CA ALA A 75 4.11 -1.42 -7.93
C ALA A 75 5.02 -0.32 -7.37
N GLN A 76 6.18 -0.12 -8.00
CA GLN A 76 7.11 0.94 -7.61
C GLN A 76 6.69 2.30 -8.16
N ARG A 77 6.82 3.33 -7.33
CA ARG A 77 6.47 4.72 -7.62
C ARG A 77 7.68 5.47 -8.17
N SER A 78 7.61 5.84 -9.45
CA SER A 78 8.72 6.47 -10.17
C SER A 78 8.95 7.93 -9.82
N ASP A 79 7.95 8.61 -9.26
CA ASP A 79 7.98 10.01 -8.82
C ASP A 79 8.94 10.28 -7.66
N PHE A 80 9.35 9.24 -6.93
CA PHE A 80 10.32 9.33 -5.82
C PHE A 80 11.72 8.82 -6.16
N ILE A 81 11.90 8.31 -7.38
CA ILE A 81 13.21 7.90 -7.89
C ILE A 81 14.07 9.16 -8.09
N ALA A 82 15.32 9.10 -7.65
CA ALA A 82 16.25 10.23 -7.66
C ALA A 82 16.75 10.60 -9.06
#